data_AF-C1B450-F1
#
_entry.id   AF-C1B450-F1
#
_cell.length_a   1.000
_cell.length_b   1.000
_cell.length_c   1.000
_cell.angle_alpha   90.00
_cell.angle_beta   90.00
_cell.angle_gamma   90.00
#
_symmetry.space_group_name_H-M   'P 1'
#
loop_
_entity.id
_entity.type
_entity.pdbx_description
1 polymer ?
#
loop_
_entity_poly.entity_id
_entity_poly.type
_entity_poly.pdbx_seq_one_letter_code
_entity_poly.pdbx_strand_id
1 'polypeptide(L)'
;MGLTMSQRKAVTKAVATRYRRADKSGKGRILDELCATTGWHRNHARKALAQACTPRIVRPRVPRPPKYGPKVVAALIFCWAVLRMPAGKRLAPILPELVGVLRRFDELDIDDATAALLMGMSAATIDRRLATERKKHELRGRSPHQAGVAAQVADPDPHMGGLGRRETGERPRSTWSATKAATPKVSMPTR
;
A
#
# COMPACT_ATOMS: atom_id res chain seq x y z
N MET A 1 7.23 -10.22 34.31
CA MET A 1 7.93 -9.93 33.03
C MET A 1 7.53 -10.99 32.01
N GLY A 2 6.49 -10.73 31.22
CA GLY A 2 5.86 -11.76 30.38
C GLY A 2 6.42 -11.75 28.95
N LEU A 3 7.01 -12.87 28.51
CA LEU A 3 7.28 -13.10 27.10
C LEU A 3 6.01 -12.91 26.28
N THR A 4 6.10 -12.20 25.16
CA THR A 4 5.00 -12.09 24.20
C THR A 4 4.73 -13.45 23.53
N MET A 5 3.54 -13.64 22.97
CA MET A 5 3.17 -14.92 22.36
C MET A 5 4.06 -15.33 21.17
N SER A 6 4.61 -14.36 20.43
CA SER A 6 5.60 -14.63 19.38
C SER A 6 6.92 -15.12 19.96
N GLN A 7 7.40 -14.50 21.04
CA GLN A 7 8.61 -14.90 21.75
C GLN A 7 8.48 -16.30 22.37
N ARG A 8 7.34 -16.63 23.02
CA ARG A 8 7.08 -17.98 23.54
C ARG A 8 7.09 -19.05 22.45
N LYS A 9 6.55 -18.74 21.27
CA LYS A 9 6.59 -19.63 20.10
C LYS A 9 8.01 -19.83 19.58
N ALA A 10 8.83 -18.78 19.54
CA ALA A 10 10.23 -18.86 19.13
C ALA A 10 11.05 -19.75 20.08
N VAL A 11 10.90 -19.57 21.40
CA VAL A 11 11.53 -20.42 22.43
C VAL A 11 11.10 -21.88 22.28
N THR A 12 9.80 -22.13 22.09
CA THR A 12 9.28 -23.49 21.88
C THR A 12 9.89 -24.15 20.64
N LYS A 13 10.03 -23.39 19.54
CA LYS A 13 10.63 -23.88 18.29
C LYS A 13 12.11 -24.23 18.46
N ALA A 14 12.86 -23.43 19.21
CA ALA A 14 14.27 -23.70 19.50
C ALA A 14 14.44 -24.96 20.39
N VAL A 15 13.58 -25.12 21.40
CA VAL A 15 13.62 -26.25 22.35
C VAL A 15 13.08 -27.55 21.74
N ALA A 16 12.21 -27.48 20.72
CA ALA A 16 11.57 -28.65 20.09
C ALA A 16 12.57 -29.71 19.59
N THR A 17 13.69 -29.28 18.99
CA THR A 17 14.72 -30.21 18.50
C THR A 17 15.40 -30.97 19.65
N ARG A 18 15.71 -30.28 20.75
CA ARG A 18 16.29 -30.88 21.96
C ARG A 18 15.29 -31.83 22.63
N TYR A 19 14.03 -31.43 22.72
CA TYR A 19 12.95 -32.26 23.27
C TYR A 19 12.74 -33.56 22.47
N ARG A 20 12.84 -33.50 21.13
CA ARG A 20 12.67 -34.69 20.27
C ARG A 20 13.79 -35.71 20.45
N ARG A 21 15.03 -35.26 20.67
CA ARG A 21 16.22 -36.10 20.83
C ARG A 21 16.44 -36.62 22.26
N ALA A 22 15.81 -36.01 23.25
CA ALA A 22 15.97 -36.38 24.65
C ALA A 22 15.32 -37.74 25.00
N ASP A 23 15.88 -38.40 25.99
CA ASP A 23 15.34 -39.57 26.67
C ASP A 23 14.14 -39.20 27.57
N LYS A 24 13.52 -40.19 28.23
CA LYS A 24 12.33 -39.95 29.09
C LYS A 24 12.63 -38.98 30.24
N SER A 25 13.83 -39.06 30.84
CA SER A 25 14.23 -38.18 31.94
C SER A 25 14.55 -36.77 31.45
N GLY A 26 15.26 -36.64 30.32
CA GLY A 26 15.59 -35.36 29.70
C GLY A 26 14.36 -34.61 29.19
N LYS A 27 13.36 -35.32 28.64
CA LYS A 27 12.06 -34.73 28.26
C LYS A 27 11.33 -34.10 29.45
N GLY A 28 11.45 -34.70 30.64
CA GLY A 28 10.90 -34.16 31.87
C GLY A 28 11.52 -32.80 32.21
N ARG A 29 12.86 -32.76 32.30
CA ARG A 29 13.62 -31.52 32.61
C ARG A 29 13.35 -30.40 31.62
N ILE A 30 13.32 -30.72 30.32
CA ILE A 30 13.04 -29.73 29.26
C ILE A 30 11.62 -29.16 29.38
N LEU A 31 10.64 -29.97 29.79
CA LEU A 31 9.28 -29.47 30.04
C LEU A 31 9.24 -28.53 31.25
N ASP A 32 9.96 -28.86 32.33
CA ASP A 32 10.04 -28.02 33.54
C ASP A 32 10.69 -26.67 33.24
N GLU A 33 11.81 -26.65 32.50
CA GLU A 33 12.48 -25.45 32.00
C GLU A 33 11.55 -24.58 31.15
N LEU A 34 10.78 -25.20 30.24
CA LEU A 34 9.84 -24.49 29.35
C LEU A 34 8.68 -23.90 30.14
N CYS A 35 8.15 -24.63 31.12
CA CYS A 35 7.09 -24.16 32.02
C CYS A 35 7.56 -22.97 32.87
N ALA A 36 8.74 -23.04 33.47
CA ALA A 36 9.32 -21.95 34.24
C ALA A 36 9.56 -20.68 33.39
N THR A 37 10.02 -20.86 32.15
CA THR A 37 10.32 -19.74 31.24
C THR A 37 9.07 -19.08 30.65
N THR A 38 8.05 -19.87 30.28
CA THR A 38 6.86 -19.37 29.57
C THR A 38 5.65 -19.14 30.46
N GLY A 39 5.68 -19.62 31.71
CA GLY A 39 4.54 -19.64 32.64
C GLY A 39 3.41 -20.55 32.17
N TRP A 40 3.67 -21.51 31.27
CA TRP A 40 2.66 -22.45 30.80
C TRP A 40 2.51 -23.65 31.71
N HIS A 41 1.28 -24.17 31.82
CA HIS A 41 1.05 -25.46 32.43
C HIS A 41 1.66 -26.61 31.60
N ARG A 42 2.11 -27.69 32.26
CA ARG A 42 2.82 -28.83 31.65
C ARG A 42 2.11 -29.42 30.42
N ASN A 43 0.78 -29.50 30.46
CA ASN A 43 -0.02 -29.99 29.34
C ASN A 43 0.05 -29.06 28.11
N HIS A 44 0.05 -27.74 28.32
CA HIS A 44 0.18 -26.77 27.24
C HIS A 44 1.59 -26.79 26.63
N ALA A 45 2.63 -26.86 27.47
CA ALA A 45 4.02 -27.01 27.03
C ALA A 45 4.23 -28.27 26.17
N ARG A 46 3.67 -29.42 26.59
CA ARG A 46 3.71 -30.67 25.82
C ARG A 46 3.03 -30.53 24.46
N LYS A 47 1.82 -29.95 24.42
CA LYS A 47 1.08 -29.71 23.17
C LYS A 47 1.83 -28.78 22.23
N ALA A 48 2.42 -27.72 22.77
CA ALA A 48 3.20 -26.75 21.99
C ALA A 48 4.47 -27.38 21.39
N LEU A 49 5.18 -28.23 22.14
CA LEU A 49 6.35 -28.96 21.63
C LEU A 49 5.98 -30.00 20.56
N ALA A 50 4.87 -30.71 20.74
CA ALA A 50 4.37 -31.66 19.73
C ALA A 50 4.01 -30.95 18.41
N GLN A 51 3.36 -29.78 18.50
CA GLN A 51 3.04 -28.95 17.34
C GLN A 51 4.30 -28.36 16.70
N ALA A 52 5.30 -27.96 17.48
CA ALA A 52 6.56 -27.43 16.97
C ALA A 52 7.43 -28.51 16.30
N CYS A 53 7.32 -29.77 16.72
CA CYS A 53 8.01 -30.90 16.09
C CYS A 53 7.37 -31.33 14.75
N THR A 54 6.13 -30.93 14.49
CA THR A 54 5.41 -31.28 13.27
C THR A 54 5.61 -30.16 12.24
N PRO A 55 6.41 -30.38 11.17
CA PRO A 55 6.57 -29.36 10.13
C PRO A 55 5.22 -29.14 9.45
N ARG A 56 4.59 -27.99 9.71
CA ARG A 56 3.42 -27.55 8.96
C ARG A 56 3.90 -27.14 7.58
N ILE A 57 3.65 -27.97 6.59
CA ILE A 57 3.86 -27.62 5.17
C ILE A 57 2.85 -26.50 4.84
N VAL A 58 3.31 -25.26 4.89
CA VAL A 58 2.52 -24.11 4.46
C VAL A 58 2.58 -24.09 2.94
N ARG A 59 1.54 -24.62 2.29
CA ARG A 59 1.38 -24.46 0.85
C ARG A 59 1.14 -22.98 0.54
N PRO A 60 1.86 -22.38 -0.42
CA PRO A 60 1.56 -21.04 -0.88
C PRO A 60 0.10 -20.99 -1.34
N ARG A 61 -0.65 -19.99 -0.88
CA ARG A 61 -2.03 -19.81 -1.31
C ARG A 61 -2.02 -19.44 -2.80
N VAL A 62 -2.60 -20.29 -3.64
CA VAL A 62 -2.76 -19.99 -5.07
C VAL A 62 -3.62 -18.74 -5.20
N PRO A 63 -3.12 -17.65 -5.82
CA PRO A 63 -3.92 -16.47 -6.07
C PRO A 63 -5.06 -16.82 -7.03
N ARG A 64 -6.26 -16.33 -6.74
CA ARG A 64 -7.42 -16.52 -7.60
C ARG A 64 -7.19 -15.79 -8.94
N PRO A 65 -7.61 -16.37 -10.09
CA PRO A 65 -7.50 -15.67 -11.36
C PRO A 65 -8.31 -14.36 -11.30
N PRO A 66 -7.79 -13.26 -11.87
CA PRO A 66 -8.48 -11.98 -11.84
C PRO A 66 -9.79 -12.07 -12.65
N LYS A 67 -10.92 -11.67 -12.03
CA LYS A 67 -12.25 -11.64 -12.67
C LYS A 67 -12.30 -10.76 -13.93
N TYR A 68 -11.44 -9.75 -14.00
CA TYR A 68 -11.33 -8.85 -15.14
C TYR A 68 -9.97 -9.06 -15.78
N GLY A 69 -9.97 -9.76 -16.92
CA GLY A 69 -8.77 -10.03 -17.69
C GLY A 69 -8.23 -8.78 -18.41
N PRO A 70 -7.06 -8.90 -19.08
CA PRO A 70 -6.43 -7.80 -19.78
C PRO A 70 -7.31 -7.21 -20.89
N LYS A 71 -8.06 -8.06 -21.62
CA LYS A 71 -9.01 -7.62 -22.66
C LYS A 71 -10.09 -6.69 -22.11
N VAL A 72 -10.68 -7.04 -20.96
CA VAL A 72 -11.69 -6.22 -20.28
C VAL A 72 -11.10 -4.85 -19.90
N VAL A 73 -9.88 -4.83 -19.38
CA VAL A 73 -9.23 -3.58 -18.98
C VAL A 73 -8.91 -2.71 -20.21
N ALA A 74 -8.44 -3.29 -21.31
CA ALA A 74 -8.18 -2.56 -22.55
C ALA A 74 -9.46 -1.91 -23.11
N ALA A 75 -10.56 -2.66 -23.18
CA ALA A 75 -11.86 -2.15 -23.60
C ALA A 75 -12.39 -1.03 -22.68
N LEU A 76 -12.19 -1.16 -21.36
CA LEU A 76 -12.54 -0.11 -20.40
C LEU A 76 -11.72 1.17 -20.63
N ILE A 77 -10.42 1.05 -20.92
CA ILE A 77 -9.55 2.20 -21.20
C ILE A 77 -9.99 2.91 -22.48
N PHE A 78 -10.34 2.15 -23.52
CA PHE A 78 -10.87 2.70 -24.76
C PHE A 78 -12.15 3.51 -24.53
N CYS A 79 -13.15 2.92 -23.86
CA CYS A 79 -14.40 3.60 -23.50
C CYS A 79 -14.15 4.87 -22.66
N TRP A 80 -13.21 4.80 -21.72
CA TRP A 80 -12.83 5.94 -20.87
C TRP A 80 -12.15 7.06 -21.68
N ALA A 81 -11.32 6.72 -22.65
CA ALA A 81 -10.65 7.68 -23.53
C ALA A 81 -11.65 8.39 -24.46
N VAL A 82 -12.59 7.65 -25.04
CA VAL A 82 -13.67 8.20 -25.91
C VAL A 82 -14.47 9.28 -25.19
N LEU A 83 -14.77 9.07 -23.91
CA LEU A 83 -15.53 10.02 -23.09
C LEU A 83 -14.69 11.17 -22.51
N ARG A 84 -13.45 11.38 -22.98
CA ARG A 84 -12.52 12.39 -22.46
C ARG A 84 -12.23 12.24 -20.96
N MET A 85 -12.06 10.99 -20.54
CA MET A 85 -11.52 10.62 -19.22
C MET A 85 -12.37 11.02 -17.99
N PRO A 86 -13.68 10.69 -17.92
CA PRO A 86 -14.53 11.03 -16.78
C PRO A 86 -14.14 10.25 -15.51
N ALA A 87 -14.66 10.67 -14.35
CA ALA A 87 -14.58 9.88 -13.10
C ALA A 87 -15.39 8.58 -13.21
N GLY A 88 -14.99 7.50 -12.53
CA GLY A 88 -15.67 6.20 -12.58
C GLY A 88 -17.15 6.25 -12.19
N LYS A 89 -17.54 7.21 -11.33
CA LYS A 89 -18.94 7.47 -10.97
C LYS A 89 -19.80 7.95 -12.15
N ARG A 90 -19.23 8.72 -13.08
CA ARG A 90 -19.92 9.17 -14.30
C ARG A 90 -19.84 8.11 -15.39
N LEU A 91 -18.74 7.36 -15.43
CA LEU A 91 -18.51 6.32 -16.43
C LEU A 91 -19.42 5.10 -16.22
N ALA A 92 -19.61 4.65 -14.97
CA ALA A 92 -20.40 3.45 -14.66
C ALA A 92 -21.82 3.41 -15.26
N PRO A 93 -22.67 4.46 -15.12
CA PRO A 93 -24.02 4.42 -15.68
C PRO A 93 -24.06 4.55 -17.21
N ILE A 94 -23.04 5.17 -17.82
CA ILE A 94 -22.97 5.38 -19.28
C ILE A 94 -22.41 4.13 -19.98
N LEU A 95 -21.65 3.30 -19.27
CA LEU A 95 -20.96 2.15 -19.84
C LEU A 95 -21.88 1.17 -20.61
N PRO A 96 -23.08 0.81 -20.10
CA PRO A 96 -23.98 -0.11 -20.82
C PRO A 96 -24.42 0.42 -22.18
N GLU A 97 -24.76 1.71 -22.26
CA GLU A 97 -25.16 2.35 -23.51
C GLU A 97 -23.96 2.49 -24.46
N LEU A 98 -22.83 2.99 -23.95
CA LEU A 98 -21.62 3.20 -24.75
C LEU A 98 -21.08 1.90 -25.35
N VAL A 99 -21.01 0.81 -24.57
CA VAL A 99 -20.57 -0.49 -25.07
C VAL A 99 -21.51 -1.01 -26.15
N GLY A 100 -22.83 -0.82 -25.99
CA GLY A 100 -23.81 -1.20 -27.01
C GLY A 100 -23.60 -0.44 -28.33
N VAL A 101 -23.39 0.88 -28.25
CA VAL A 101 -23.15 1.72 -29.43
C VAL A 101 -21.84 1.36 -30.12
N LEU A 102 -20.74 1.23 -29.38
CA LEU A 102 -19.42 0.93 -29.94
C LEU A 102 -19.36 -0.46 -30.60
N ARG A 103 -20.08 -1.45 -30.05
CA ARG A 103 -20.21 -2.77 -30.68
C ARG A 103 -21.06 -2.73 -31.95
N ARG A 104 -22.09 -1.88 -31.99
CA ARG A 104 -22.95 -1.71 -33.18
C ARG A 104 -22.19 -1.08 -34.36
N PHE A 105 -21.27 -0.17 -34.08
CA PHE A 105 -20.44 0.49 -35.09
C PHE A 105 -19.12 -0.25 -35.39
N ASP A 106 -18.93 -1.45 -34.84
CA ASP A 106 -17.70 -2.26 -34.99
C ASP A 106 -16.41 -1.55 -34.52
N GLU A 107 -16.55 -0.52 -33.68
CA GLU A 107 -15.43 0.19 -33.07
C GLU A 107 -14.85 -0.55 -31.86
N LEU A 108 -15.59 -1.53 -31.32
CA LEU A 108 -15.18 -2.32 -30.17
C LEU A 108 -15.45 -3.82 -30.40
N ASP A 109 -14.40 -4.54 -30.83
CA ASP A 109 -14.41 -6.00 -30.98
C ASP A 109 -14.17 -6.69 -29.62
N ILE A 110 -15.26 -7.11 -28.97
CA ILE A 110 -15.25 -7.85 -27.71
C ILE A 110 -16.30 -8.97 -27.70
N ASP A 111 -15.99 -10.06 -26.99
CA ASP A 111 -16.95 -11.14 -26.74
C ASP A 111 -18.07 -10.70 -25.77
N ASP A 112 -19.21 -11.39 -25.84
CA ASP A 112 -20.39 -11.06 -25.03
C ASP A 112 -20.11 -11.20 -23.52
N ALA A 113 -19.24 -12.13 -23.14
CA ALA A 113 -18.82 -12.33 -21.76
C ALA A 113 -18.04 -11.11 -21.22
N THR A 114 -17.14 -10.55 -22.02
CA THR A 114 -16.36 -9.33 -21.71
C THR A 114 -17.28 -8.12 -21.67
N ALA A 115 -18.24 -8.01 -22.60
CA ALA A 115 -19.22 -6.94 -22.59
C ALA A 115 -20.07 -6.98 -21.30
N ALA A 116 -20.57 -8.14 -20.90
CA ALA A 116 -21.32 -8.30 -19.66
C ALA A 116 -20.49 -7.92 -18.41
N LEU A 117 -19.20 -8.29 -18.38
CA LEU A 117 -18.29 -7.92 -17.30
C LEU A 117 -18.03 -6.41 -17.22
N LEU A 118 -17.96 -5.72 -18.37
CA LEU A 118 -17.84 -4.27 -18.43
C LEU A 118 -19.11 -3.60 -17.89
N MET A 119 -20.27 -3.98 -18.43
CA MET A 119 -21.57 -3.38 -18.07
C MET A 119 -21.91 -3.56 -16.58
N GLY A 120 -21.49 -4.68 -15.97
CA GLY A 120 -21.70 -4.95 -14.54
C GLY A 120 -20.62 -4.37 -13.61
N MET A 121 -19.65 -3.62 -14.11
CA MET A 121 -18.53 -3.14 -13.31
C MET A 121 -18.94 -1.95 -12.43
N SER A 122 -18.69 -2.04 -11.12
CA SER A 122 -18.96 -0.93 -10.20
C SER A 122 -17.99 0.25 -10.39
N ALA A 123 -18.45 1.47 -10.11
CA ALA A 123 -17.65 2.70 -10.20
C ALA A 123 -16.30 2.60 -9.44
N ALA A 124 -16.31 2.03 -8.23
CA ALA A 124 -15.09 1.84 -7.43
C ALA A 124 -14.11 0.85 -8.09
N THR A 125 -14.61 -0.14 -8.82
CA THR A 125 -13.76 -1.09 -9.56
C THR A 125 -13.18 -0.44 -10.80
N ILE A 126 -13.99 0.33 -11.52
CA ILE A 126 -13.55 1.15 -12.66
C ILE A 126 -12.40 2.07 -12.24
N ASP A 127 -12.55 2.82 -11.15
CA ASP A 127 -11.51 3.74 -10.67
C ASP A 127 -10.22 3.02 -10.27
N ARG A 128 -10.30 1.85 -9.60
CA ARG A 128 -9.12 1.04 -9.27
C ARG A 128 -8.38 0.53 -10.51
N ARG A 129 -9.11 0.16 -11.56
CA ARG A 129 -8.52 -0.35 -12.82
C ARG A 129 -7.93 0.77 -13.67
N LEU A 130 -8.56 1.94 -13.67
CA LEU A 130 -8.09 3.12 -14.39
C LEU A 130 -7.00 3.90 -13.63
N ALA A 131 -6.77 3.63 -12.33
CA ALA A 131 -5.79 4.37 -11.53
C ALA A 131 -4.38 4.40 -12.16
N THR A 132 -3.94 3.26 -12.72
CA THR A 132 -2.65 3.17 -13.41
C THR A 132 -2.61 4.02 -14.67
N GLU A 133 -3.70 4.04 -15.46
CA GLU A 133 -3.78 4.84 -16.68
C GLU A 133 -3.94 6.33 -16.38
N ARG A 134 -4.77 6.71 -15.40
CA ARG A 134 -4.89 8.09 -14.92
C ARG A 134 -3.53 8.67 -14.56
N LYS A 135 -2.70 7.92 -13.84
CA LYS A 135 -1.34 8.34 -13.47
C LYS A 135 -0.43 8.61 -14.68
N LYS A 136 -0.66 7.94 -15.82
CA LYS A 136 0.09 8.21 -17.06
C LYS A 136 -0.35 9.51 -17.73
N HIS A 137 -1.63 9.86 -17.61
CA HIS A 137 -2.20 11.08 -18.18
C HIS A 137 -2.21 12.28 -17.22
N GLU A 138 -1.85 12.08 -15.95
CA GLU A 138 -1.54 13.18 -15.04
C GLU A 138 -0.36 13.97 -15.60
N LEU A 139 -0.62 15.24 -15.95
CA LEU A 139 0.43 16.19 -16.30
C LEU A 139 1.40 16.24 -15.12
N ARG A 140 2.63 15.75 -15.33
CA ARG A 140 3.70 15.94 -14.37
C ARG A 140 3.92 17.44 -14.25
N GLY A 141 3.41 18.03 -13.17
CA GLY A 141 3.61 19.44 -12.90
C GLY A 141 5.10 19.74 -12.98
N ARG A 142 5.48 20.77 -13.76
CA ARG A 142 6.78 21.42 -13.58
C ARG A 142 6.87 21.73 -12.10
N SER A 143 7.93 21.22 -11.47
CA SER A 143 8.31 21.60 -10.11
C SER A 143 8.06 23.10 -9.92
N PRO A 144 7.45 23.54 -8.81
CA PRO A 144 7.43 24.96 -8.53
C PRO A 144 8.88 25.41 -8.54
N HIS A 145 9.30 26.17 -9.55
CA HIS A 145 10.46 27.02 -9.37
C HIS A 145 10.13 27.84 -8.13
N GLN A 146 10.96 27.71 -7.12
CA GLN A 146 10.93 28.54 -5.93
C GLN A 146 11.02 30.00 -6.41
N ALA A 147 9.87 30.63 -6.67
CA ALA A 147 9.77 32.05 -6.90
C ALA A 147 10.00 32.67 -5.52
N GLY A 148 11.22 33.18 -5.33
CA GLY A 148 11.65 33.81 -4.11
C GLY A 148 10.68 34.90 -3.69
N VAL A 149 10.28 34.82 -2.42
CA VAL A 149 10.14 35.93 -1.48
C VAL A 149 10.01 37.32 -2.12
N ALA A 150 8.75 37.77 -2.14
CA ALA A 150 8.29 39.15 -1.96
C ALA A 150 9.33 40.27 -2.17
N ALA A 151 9.25 40.94 -3.31
CA ALA A 151 9.67 42.33 -3.41
C ALA A 151 8.68 43.18 -2.58
N GLN A 152 9.18 43.70 -1.45
CA GLN A 152 8.59 44.84 -0.76
C GLN A 152 8.56 46.03 -1.72
N VAL A 153 7.36 46.56 -1.98
CA VAL A 153 7.18 47.99 -2.20
C VAL A 153 6.24 48.45 -1.11
N ALA A 154 6.78 49.23 -0.19
CA ALA A 154 6.05 49.91 0.86
C ALA A 154 5.57 51.25 0.30
N ASP A 155 4.26 51.45 0.31
CA ASP A 155 3.62 52.77 0.37
C ASP A 155 2.62 52.73 1.52
N PRO A 156 2.90 53.41 2.64
CA PRO A 156 1.87 53.77 3.61
C PRO A 156 1.78 55.29 3.75
N ASP A 157 0.61 55.85 3.45
CA ASP A 157 0.26 57.25 3.79
C ASP A 157 -1.15 57.28 4.43
N PRO A 158 -1.50 58.31 5.24
CA PRO A 158 -1.30 58.24 6.67
C PRO A 158 -2.55 58.73 7.40
N HIS A 159 -3.54 57.88 7.67
CA HIS A 159 -4.61 58.24 8.60
C HIS A 159 -5.14 57.00 9.29
N MET A 160 -4.77 56.83 10.57
CA MET A 160 -5.72 56.63 11.67
C MET A 160 -4.99 56.41 13.01
N GLY A 161 -5.26 57.34 13.93
CA GLY A 161 -5.46 57.18 15.37
C GLY A 161 -4.73 56.05 16.09
N GLY A 162 -3.75 56.43 16.90
CA GLY A 162 -3.06 55.55 17.82
C GLY A 162 -3.95 54.94 18.91
N LEU A 163 -3.47 53.84 19.46
CA LEU A 163 -3.60 53.44 20.86
C LEU A 163 -2.46 52.47 21.13
N GLY A 164 -1.57 52.86 22.03
CA GLY A 164 -0.34 52.13 22.30
C GLY A 164 -0.53 50.78 22.99
N ARG A 165 0.47 49.91 22.85
CA ARG A 165 0.90 49.06 23.97
C ARG A 165 2.32 48.54 23.74
N ARG A 166 3.01 48.46 24.87
CA ARG A 166 4.43 48.21 25.12
C ARG A 166 4.89 46.81 24.69
N GLU A 167 6.14 46.78 24.22
CA GLU A 167 7.22 45.84 24.53
C GLU A 167 6.89 44.39 24.90
N THR A 168 7.48 43.47 24.15
CA THR A 168 8.39 42.37 24.59
C THR A 168 8.73 41.60 23.30
N GLY A 169 9.99 41.51 22.87
CA GLY A 169 11.02 40.72 23.52
C GLY A 169 11.10 39.37 22.80
N GLU A 170 12.10 39.22 21.91
CA GLU A 170 12.88 38.00 21.63
C GLU A 170 13.29 37.82 20.17
N ARG A 171 14.57 37.45 20.05
CA ARG A 171 15.39 37.26 18.87
C ARG A 171 15.70 35.75 18.75
N PRO A 172 16.50 35.26 17.79
CA PRO A 172 16.04 34.34 16.76
C PRO A 172 16.75 32.96 16.79
N ARG A 173 16.51 32.17 15.72
CA ARG A 173 17.34 31.09 15.12
C ARG A 173 16.87 29.66 15.37
N SER A 174 16.72 28.91 14.28
CA SER A 174 17.58 27.77 13.89
C SER A 174 16.87 26.96 12.81
N THR A 175 17.29 27.09 11.55
CA THR A 175 18.20 26.15 10.85
C THR A 175 17.75 24.68 10.95
N TRP A 176 17.01 24.22 9.94
CA TRP A 176 16.99 22.80 9.56
C TRP A 176 17.57 22.66 8.16
N SER A 177 18.78 22.10 8.12
CA SER A 177 19.51 21.73 6.92
C SER A 177 18.90 20.47 6.32
N ALA A 178 18.46 20.54 5.06
CA ALA A 178 18.09 19.38 4.27
C ALA A 178 19.30 18.90 3.45
N THR A 179 19.87 17.77 3.86
CA THR A 179 20.78 16.95 3.05
C THR A 179 19.98 16.28 1.94
N LYS A 180 20.38 16.42 0.66
CA LYS A 180 20.12 15.39 -0.34
C LYS A 180 21.27 15.27 -1.33
N ALA A 181 21.80 14.05 -1.34
CA ALA A 181 22.83 13.52 -2.19
C ALA A 181 22.47 13.60 -3.67
N ALA A 182 23.52 13.86 -4.44
CA ALA A 182 23.57 13.76 -5.89
C ALA A 182 23.56 12.28 -6.33
N THR A 183 22.84 12.02 -7.42
CA THR A 183 23.03 10.89 -8.34
C THR A 183 23.57 11.42 -9.66
N PRO A 184 24.48 10.68 -10.32
CA PRO A 184 24.47 10.61 -11.78
C PRO A 184 24.39 9.15 -12.27
N LYS A 185 23.45 8.87 -13.18
CA LYS A 185 23.63 8.58 -14.63
C LYS A 185 24.41 7.28 -14.90
N VAL A 186 23.69 6.22 -15.34
CA VAL A 186 23.48 5.83 -16.75
C VAL A 186 24.79 5.44 -17.45
N SER A 187 24.96 4.16 -17.75
CA SER A 187 25.35 3.70 -19.09
C SER A 187 25.20 2.18 -19.22
N MET A 188 24.38 1.75 -20.16
CA MET A 188 24.52 0.47 -20.87
C MET A 188 25.43 0.73 -22.07
N PRO A 189 26.20 -0.27 -22.51
CA PRO A 189 25.90 -0.76 -23.85
C PRO A 189 26.00 -2.28 -24.00
N THR A 190 25.14 -2.75 -24.89
CA THR A 190 25.12 -4.04 -25.57
C THR A 190 26.44 -4.38 -26.27
N ARG A 191 26.81 -5.65 -26.20
CA ARG A 191 26.87 -6.52 -27.39
C ARG A 191 26.56 -7.96 -26.99
#